data_AF-A0A1N7A9B8-F1
#
_entry.id   AF-A0A1N7A9B8-F1
#
_cell.length_a   1.000
_cell.length_b   1.000
_cell.length_c   1.000
_cell.angle_alpha   90.00
_cell.angle_beta   90.00
_cell.angle_gamma   90.00
#
_symmetry.space_group_name_H-M   'P 1'
#
loop_
_entity.id
_entity.type
_entity.pdbx_description
1 polymer ?
#
loop_
_entity_poly.entity_id
_entity_poly.type
_entity_poly.pdbx_seq_one_letter_code
_entity_poly.pdbx_strand_id
1 'polypeptide(L)'
;MKRTPHLLAIQSHVVFGHAGNSASVFPMQRVGVNVWPLNTVQFSNHTQYGQWTGDVLASEQIPALVEGIAAIGELGNCDAVLSGYLGSAAQGQAILAGVARIKACNPKAIYLCDPVMGHPEKGCIVAPEVSDFLLEEAAGVADIMCPNQLELDSFSGRKAQSLLDCLAMARALLTRGPKAILVKHLAYPGKPEDSFEMLLVTADGSWHLRRPLLAFPRQPVGVGDLTSGLFLARVVLGDSLVAALEFTAAAVHEVLLETQACASYELELVRAQDRITHPRVRFEAVPISL
;
A
#
# COMPACT_ATOMS: atom_id res chain seq x y z
N MET A 1 25.12 -12.32 5.86
CA MET A 1 23.88 -11.61 5.49
C MET A 1 22.73 -12.22 6.30
N LYS A 2 21.73 -11.43 6.71
CA LYS A 2 20.52 -11.96 7.38
C LYS A 2 19.70 -12.79 6.36
N ARG A 3 18.80 -13.66 6.84
CA ARG A 3 17.81 -14.36 5.99
C ARG A 3 16.97 -13.34 5.21
N THR A 4 16.75 -13.59 3.93
CA THR A 4 15.83 -12.80 3.08
C THR A 4 14.38 -12.98 3.57
N PRO A 5 13.65 -11.90 3.90
CA PRO A 5 12.25 -11.98 4.31
C PRO A 5 11.33 -12.48 3.18
N HIS A 6 10.22 -13.11 3.54
CA HIS A 6 9.17 -13.53 2.59
C HIS A 6 7.87 -12.78 2.83
N LEU A 7 7.22 -12.33 1.76
CA LEU A 7 6.00 -11.52 1.80
C LEU A 7 4.96 -12.07 0.83
N LEU A 8 3.75 -12.37 1.32
CA LEU A 8 2.61 -12.70 0.48
C LEU A 8 1.87 -11.42 0.06
N ALA A 9 1.88 -11.09 -1.23
CA ALA A 9 1.23 -9.90 -1.77
C ALA A 9 -0.08 -10.29 -2.47
N ILE A 10 -1.21 -9.95 -1.86
CA ILE A 10 -2.57 -10.26 -2.33
C ILE A 10 -3.20 -8.99 -2.91
N GLN A 11 -3.00 -8.77 -4.21
CA GLN A 11 -3.44 -7.56 -4.92
C GLN A 11 -3.86 -7.89 -6.36
N SER A 12 -4.37 -6.90 -7.07
CA SER A 12 -4.64 -7.02 -8.50
C SER A 12 -3.37 -7.23 -9.33
N HIS A 13 -3.50 -7.78 -10.54
CA HIS A 13 -2.40 -7.87 -11.51
C HIS A 13 -2.86 -7.34 -12.88
N VAL A 14 -1.97 -6.60 -13.53
CA VAL A 14 -2.13 -6.12 -14.92
C VAL A 14 -1.00 -6.63 -15.80
N VAL A 15 -1.33 -7.07 -17.01
CA VAL A 15 -0.37 -7.57 -18.01
C VAL A 15 0.44 -6.42 -18.61
N PHE A 16 -0.22 -5.34 -19.02
CA PHE A 16 0.40 -4.10 -19.44
C PHE A 16 0.29 -3.04 -18.34
N GLY A 17 1.42 -2.38 -18.07
CA GLY A 17 1.49 -1.28 -17.10
C GLY A 17 1.67 -1.72 -15.65
N HIS A 18 1.41 -0.80 -14.73
CA HIS A 18 1.74 -0.95 -13.31
C HIS A 18 0.58 -0.55 -12.38
N ALA A 19 -0.10 -1.55 -11.83
CA ALA A 19 -1.08 -1.42 -10.74
C ALA A 19 -1.13 -2.70 -9.89
N GLY A 20 -1.40 -2.57 -8.59
CA GLY A 20 -1.40 -3.70 -7.66
C GLY A 20 -0.05 -4.42 -7.59
N ASN A 21 -0.06 -5.74 -7.71
CA ASN A 21 1.14 -6.58 -7.74
C ASN A 21 2.10 -6.18 -8.88
N SER A 22 1.58 -5.71 -10.03
CA SER A 22 2.43 -5.24 -11.13
C SER A 22 3.19 -3.95 -10.80
N ALA A 23 2.78 -3.21 -9.76
CA ALA A 23 3.46 -2.01 -9.26
C ALA A 23 4.31 -2.26 -8.01
N SER A 24 3.98 -3.28 -7.20
CA SER A 24 4.60 -3.50 -5.88
C SER A 24 5.64 -4.64 -5.86
N VAL A 25 5.42 -5.73 -6.62
CA VAL A 25 6.23 -6.96 -6.54
C VAL A 25 7.68 -6.70 -6.92
N PHE A 26 7.92 -6.13 -8.12
CA PHE A 26 9.28 -5.89 -8.61
C PHE A 26 10.09 -4.95 -7.70
N PRO A 27 9.55 -3.79 -7.25
CA PRO A 27 10.27 -2.93 -6.31
C PRO A 27 10.62 -3.61 -4.99
N MET A 28 9.70 -4.38 -4.40
CA MET A 28 9.97 -5.16 -3.18
C MET A 28 11.08 -6.21 -3.39
N GLN A 29 11.05 -6.93 -4.51
CA GLN A 29 12.10 -7.87 -4.89
C GLN A 29 13.44 -7.16 -5.07
N ARG A 30 13.43 -5.99 -5.73
CA ARG A 30 14.64 -5.22 -6.03
C ARG A 30 15.33 -4.72 -4.77
N VAL A 31 14.59 -4.44 -3.68
CA VAL A 31 15.16 -4.06 -2.36
C VAL A 31 15.52 -5.25 -1.47
N GLY A 32 15.32 -6.49 -1.94
CA GLY A 32 15.79 -7.71 -1.26
C GLY A 32 14.75 -8.44 -0.42
N VAL A 33 13.49 -8.48 -0.87
CA VAL A 33 12.41 -9.27 -0.25
C VAL A 33 11.90 -10.34 -1.23
N ASN A 34 11.73 -11.57 -0.77
CA ASN A 34 11.07 -12.62 -1.56
C ASN A 34 9.57 -12.38 -1.54
N VAL A 35 8.97 -12.13 -2.71
CA VAL A 35 7.52 -11.86 -2.81
C VAL A 35 6.79 -13.05 -3.41
N TRP A 36 5.71 -13.48 -2.77
CA TRP A 36 4.75 -14.45 -3.28
C TRP A 36 3.52 -13.69 -3.78
N PRO A 37 3.39 -13.45 -5.10
CA PRO A 37 2.25 -12.73 -5.64
C PRO A 37 1.04 -13.65 -5.74
N LEU A 38 -0.03 -13.35 -4.99
CA LEU A 38 -1.36 -13.93 -5.18
C LEU A 38 -2.23 -12.89 -5.90
N ASN A 39 -2.42 -13.10 -7.20
CA ASN A 39 -3.12 -12.15 -8.07
C ASN A 39 -4.64 -12.32 -7.95
N THR A 40 -5.33 -11.30 -7.44
CA THR A 40 -6.78 -11.33 -7.25
C THR A 40 -7.58 -11.08 -8.52
N VAL A 41 -6.95 -10.49 -9.53
CA VAL A 41 -7.45 -10.35 -10.90
C VAL A 41 -6.26 -10.45 -11.84
N GLN A 42 -6.53 -10.78 -13.11
CA GLN A 42 -5.57 -10.58 -14.19
C GLN A 42 -6.24 -9.78 -15.30
N PHE A 43 -5.90 -8.48 -15.38
CA PHE A 43 -6.41 -7.59 -16.42
C PHE A 43 -5.37 -7.27 -17.49
N SER A 44 -5.82 -6.91 -18.68
CA SER A 44 -4.97 -6.45 -19.77
C SER A 44 -4.16 -5.21 -19.38
N ASN A 45 -4.80 -4.26 -18.69
CA ASN A 45 -4.27 -2.97 -18.27
C ASN A 45 -5.11 -2.44 -17.10
N HIS A 46 -4.66 -1.38 -16.43
CA HIS A 46 -5.39 -0.81 -15.30
C HIS A 46 -6.68 -0.10 -15.73
N THR A 47 -7.67 -0.01 -14.82
CA THR A 47 -9.03 0.49 -15.13
C THR A 47 -9.09 1.95 -15.57
N GLN A 48 -8.13 2.78 -15.17
CA GLN A 48 -8.12 4.20 -15.53
C GLN A 48 -8.08 4.43 -17.05
N TYR A 49 -7.61 3.48 -17.88
CA TYR A 49 -7.68 3.61 -19.34
C TYR A 49 -9.12 3.69 -19.90
N GLY A 50 -10.14 3.41 -19.08
CA GLY A 50 -11.56 3.43 -19.47
C GLY A 50 -12.02 2.17 -20.20
N GLN A 51 -11.09 1.28 -20.53
CA GLN A 51 -11.36 -0.03 -21.14
C GLN A 51 -10.28 -1.02 -20.69
N TRP A 52 -10.68 -2.25 -20.41
CA TRP A 52 -9.79 -3.35 -20.05
C TRP A 52 -10.52 -4.68 -20.28
N THR A 53 -9.76 -5.78 -20.32
CA THR A 53 -10.29 -7.15 -20.39
C THR A 53 -9.60 -8.02 -19.35
N GLY A 54 -10.27 -9.06 -18.89
CA GLY A 54 -9.67 -10.10 -18.04
C GLY A 54 -10.61 -10.58 -16.97
N ASP A 55 -10.08 -11.42 -16.08
CA ASP A 55 -10.88 -12.19 -15.14
C ASP A 55 -10.54 -11.83 -13.69
N VAL A 56 -11.55 -11.95 -12.82
CA VAL A 56 -11.44 -11.83 -11.37
C VAL A 56 -11.32 -13.22 -10.78
N LEU A 57 -10.33 -13.43 -9.92
CA LEU A 57 -10.16 -14.67 -9.18
C LEU A 57 -11.31 -14.83 -8.18
N ALA A 58 -11.94 -16.01 -8.15
CA ALA A 58 -13.04 -16.26 -7.22
C ALA A 58 -12.52 -16.21 -5.77
N SER A 59 -13.29 -15.62 -4.86
CA SER A 59 -12.84 -15.33 -3.49
C SER A 59 -12.37 -16.58 -2.74
N GLU A 60 -13.03 -17.73 -2.95
CA GLU A 60 -12.67 -19.02 -2.38
C GLU A 60 -11.31 -19.57 -2.84
N GLN A 61 -10.78 -19.10 -3.97
CA GLN A 61 -9.48 -19.53 -4.48
C GLN A 61 -8.32 -18.91 -3.69
N ILE A 62 -8.52 -17.75 -3.05
CA ILE A 62 -7.49 -17.10 -2.22
C ILE A 62 -7.05 -18.02 -1.06
N PRO A 63 -7.93 -18.47 -0.16
CA PRO A 63 -7.54 -19.38 0.92
C PRO A 63 -7.09 -20.75 0.38
N ALA A 64 -7.65 -21.23 -0.73
CA ALA A 64 -7.23 -22.49 -1.34
C ALA A 64 -5.75 -22.45 -1.79
N LEU A 65 -5.30 -21.34 -2.39
CA LEU A 65 -3.90 -21.15 -2.77
C LEU A 65 -2.99 -21.04 -1.54
N VAL A 66 -3.44 -20.35 -0.48
CA VAL A 66 -2.72 -20.29 0.80
C VAL A 66 -2.56 -21.68 1.42
N GLU A 67 -3.61 -22.50 1.41
CA GLU A 67 -3.52 -23.89 1.88
C GLU A 67 -2.61 -24.76 1.00
N GLY A 68 -2.53 -24.50 -0.31
CA GLY A 68 -1.54 -25.15 -1.18
C GLY A 68 -0.10 -24.91 -0.71
N ILE A 69 0.22 -23.67 -0.31
CA ILE A 69 1.53 -23.31 0.27
C ILE A 69 1.72 -23.97 1.65
N ALA A 70 0.66 -24.05 2.44
CA ALA A 70 0.70 -24.72 3.74
C ALA A 70 0.97 -26.22 3.62
N ALA A 71 0.37 -26.90 2.63
CA ALA A 71 0.50 -28.33 2.40
C ALA A 71 1.94 -28.76 2.07
N ILE A 72 2.75 -27.87 1.49
CA ILE A 72 4.18 -28.10 1.24
C ILE A 72 5.08 -27.65 2.39
N GLY A 73 4.52 -27.19 3.51
CA GLY A 73 5.27 -26.83 4.73
C GLY A 73 5.90 -25.42 4.72
N GLU A 74 5.61 -24.59 3.70
CA GLU A 74 6.28 -23.30 3.51
C GLU A 74 5.57 -22.13 4.18
N LEU A 75 4.31 -22.27 4.59
CA LEU A 75 3.53 -21.12 5.07
C LEU A 75 4.12 -20.44 6.32
N GLY A 76 4.79 -21.20 7.20
CA GLY A 76 5.49 -20.66 8.37
C GLY A 76 6.68 -19.76 8.05
N ASN A 77 7.15 -19.75 6.80
CA ASN A 77 8.23 -18.89 6.35
C ASN A 77 7.76 -17.48 5.96
N CYS A 78 6.44 -17.23 5.88
CA CYS A 78 5.87 -15.93 5.52
C CYS A 78 6.06 -14.91 6.65
N ASP A 79 6.79 -13.83 6.41
CA ASP A 79 7.11 -12.79 7.38
C ASP A 79 6.10 -11.61 7.33
N ALA A 80 5.42 -11.41 6.20
CA ALA A 80 4.36 -10.41 6.09
C ALA A 80 3.32 -10.73 5.02
N VAL A 81 2.14 -10.12 5.15
CA VAL A 81 1.07 -10.10 4.16
C VAL A 81 0.77 -8.65 3.78
N LEU A 82 0.67 -8.38 2.48
CA LEU A 82 0.21 -7.12 1.91
C LEU A 82 -1.13 -7.34 1.20
N SER A 83 -2.16 -6.58 1.54
CA SER A 83 -3.38 -6.48 0.74
C SER A 83 -3.53 -5.07 0.15
N GLY A 84 -4.20 -4.99 -1.00
CA GLY A 84 -4.50 -3.73 -1.70
C GLY A 84 -5.92 -3.71 -2.23
N TYR A 85 -6.09 -3.34 -3.51
CA TYR A 85 -7.40 -3.30 -4.17
C TYR A 85 -8.21 -4.59 -3.95
N LEU A 86 -9.46 -4.40 -3.50
CA LEU A 86 -10.45 -5.45 -3.29
C LEU A 86 -11.60 -5.27 -4.27
N GLY A 87 -11.95 -6.35 -4.98
CA GLY A 87 -13.11 -6.36 -5.87
C GLY A 87 -14.45 -6.54 -5.13
N SER A 88 -14.44 -7.09 -3.91
CA SER A 88 -15.64 -7.32 -3.09
C SER A 88 -15.29 -7.53 -1.62
N ALA A 89 -16.27 -7.40 -0.72
CA ALA A 89 -16.12 -7.72 0.70
C ALA A 89 -15.79 -9.21 0.93
N ALA A 90 -16.39 -10.12 0.13
CA ALA A 90 -16.09 -11.55 0.19
C ALA A 90 -14.61 -11.85 -0.11
N GLN A 91 -14.02 -11.11 -1.07
CA GLN A 91 -12.59 -11.20 -1.36
C GLN A 91 -11.75 -10.72 -0.16
N GLY A 92 -12.19 -9.64 0.51
CA GLY A 92 -11.60 -9.16 1.75
C GLY A 92 -11.62 -10.19 2.87
N GLN A 93 -12.78 -10.82 3.12
CA GLN A 93 -12.94 -11.86 4.15
C GLN A 93 -12.04 -13.08 3.86
N ALA A 94 -11.93 -13.48 2.60
CA ALA A 94 -11.03 -14.53 2.15
C ALA A 94 -9.55 -14.19 2.43
N ILE A 95 -9.15 -12.93 2.27
CA ILE A 95 -7.81 -12.44 2.63
C ILE A 95 -7.59 -12.53 4.14
N LEU A 96 -8.56 -12.11 4.97
CA LEU A 96 -8.42 -12.18 6.42
C LEU A 96 -8.30 -13.63 6.92
N ALA A 97 -9.00 -14.57 6.29
CA ALA A 97 -8.82 -16.00 6.57
C ALA A 97 -7.38 -16.47 6.27
N GLY A 98 -6.82 -16.04 5.13
CA GLY A 98 -5.41 -16.30 4.78
C GLY A 98 -4.43 -15.67 5.77
N VAL A 99 -4.66 -14.41 6.18
CA VAL A 99 -3.86 -13.72 7.20
C VAL A 99 -3.89 -14.47 8.54
N ALA A 100 -5.08 -14.88 9.01
CA ALA A 100 -5.22 -15.64 10.24
C ALA A 100 -4.47 -16.98 10.16
N ARG A 101 -4.57 -17.68 9.02
CA ARG A 101 -3.87 -18.93 8.77
C ARG A 101 -2.35 -18.77 8.79
N ILE A 102 -1.83 -17.70 8.19
CA ILE A 102 -0.39 -17.36 8.21
C ILE A 102 0.06 -17.03 9.64
N LYS A 103 -0.69 -16.18 10.36
CA LYS A 103 -0.37 -15.84 11.76
C LYS A 103 -0.41 -17.05 12.70
N ALA A 104 -1.23 -18.06 12.41
CA ALA A 104 -1.21 -19.32 13.15
C ALA A 104 0.09 -20.13 12.94
N CYS A 105 0.71 -20.05 11.76
CA CYS A 105 2.01 -20.67 11.48
C CYS A 105 3.21 -19.80 11.90
N ASN A 106 3.08 -18.48 11.78
CA ASN A 106 4.08 -17.50 12.18
C ASN A 106 3.40 -16.33 12.92
N PRO A 107 3.31 -16.37 14.27
CA PRO A 107 2.69 -15.31 15.06
C PRO A 107 3.36 -13.94 14.96
N LYS A 108 4.56 -13.86 14.37
CA LYS A 108 5.29 -12.62 14.13
C LYS A 108 4.97 -11.98 12.77
N ALA A 109 4.21 -12.67 11.92
CA ALA A 109 3.89 -12.16 10.58
C ALA A 109 3.10 -10.85 10.67
N ILE A 110 3.52 -9.84 9.90
CA ILE A 110 2.91 -8.51 9.87
C ILE A 110 1.83 -8.48 8.79
N TYR A 111 0.64 -7.97 9.10
CA TYR A 111 -0.35 -7.65 8.07
C TYR A 111 -0.41 -6.14 7.81
N LEU A 112 -0.08 -5.74 6.57
CA LEU A 112 -0.34 -4.39 6.07
C LEU A 112 -1.57 -4.41 5.14
N CYS A 113 -2.56 -3.61 5.49
CA CYS A 113 -3.73 -3.35 4.65
C CYS A 113 -3.57 -1.98 3.96
N ASP A 114 -3.51 -1.96 2.63
CA ASP A 114 -3.70 -0.75 1.84
C ASP A 114 -5.19 -0.65 1.45
N PRO A 115 -6.01 0.14 2.18
CA PRO A 115 -7.42 0.25 1.91
C PRO A 115 -7.61 1.07 0.63
N VAL A 116 -7.78 0.43 -0.52
CA VAL A 116 -8.05 1.13 -1.77
C VAL A 116 -9.55 1.28 -1.94
N MET A 117 -10.06 2.47 -1.64
CA MET A 117 -11.43 2.84 -1.99
C MET A 117 -11.30 3.70 -3.23
N GLY A 118 -11.65 3.13 -4.38
CA GLY A 118 -11.53 3.83 -5.65
C GLY A 118 -12.27 5.18 -5.63
N HIS A 119 -11.81 6.13 -6.46
CA HIS A 119 -12.48 7.41 -6.66
C HIS A 119 -13.21 7.42 -8.00
N PRO A 120 -14.43 8.00 -8.10
CA PRO A 120 -15.16 8.10 -9.37
C PRO A 120 -14.35 8.78 -10.49
N GLU A 121 -13.60 9.84 -10.18
CA GLU A 121 -12.73 10.51 -11.16
C GLU A 121 -11.49 9.68 -11.54
N LYS A 122 -11.15 8.65 -10.75
CA LYS A 122 -10.07 7.69 -11.03
C LYS A 122 -10.61 6.41 -11.66
N GLY A 123 -11.88 6.35 -12.07
CA GLY A 123 -12.51 5.21 -12.75
C GLY A 123 -12.63 3.93 -11.91
N CYS A 124 -12.19 3.95 -10.66
CA CYS A 124 -12.28 2.83 -9.74
C CYS A 124 -13.43 3.17 -8.79
N ILE A 125 -14.54 2.45 -8.85
CA ILE A 125 -15.61 2.55 -7.86
C ILE A 125 -15.59 1.23 -7.11
N VAL A 126 -15.43 1.31 -5.80
CA VAL A 126 -15.53 0.14 -4.94
C VAL A 126 -16.91 0.19 -4.31
N ALA A 127 -17.59 -0.94 -4.28
CA ALA A 127 -18.93 -1.04 -3.73
C ALA A 127 -18.94 -0.69 -2.23
N PRO A 128 -20.01 -0.06 -1.70
CA PRO A 128 -20.08 0.42 -0.31
C PRO A 128 -19.67 -0.64 0.73
N GLU A 129 -20.05 -1.89 0.51
CA GLU A 129 -19.74 -3.02 1.39
C GLU A 129 -18.24 -3.26 1.60
N VAL A 130 -17.38 -2.85 0.66
CA VAL A 130 -15.93 -2.97 0.81
C VAL A 130 -15.40 -1.90 1.76
N SER A 131 -15.96 -0.68 1.72
CA SER A 131 -15.61 0.37 2.68
C SER A 131 -15.91 -0.07 4.10
N ASP A 132 -17.12 -0.62 4.30
CA ASP A 132 -17.57 -1.12 5.60
C ASP A 132 -16.67 -2.27 6.06
N PHE A 133 -16.41 -3.25 5.20
CA PHE A 133 -15.46 -4.32 5.46
C PHE A 133 -14.06 -3.81 5.87
N LEU A 134 -13.51 -2.83 5.16
CA LEU A 134 -12.19 -2.29 5.44
C LEU A 134 -12.12 -1.65 6.84
N LEU A 135 -13.18 -0.98 7.27
CA LEU A 135 -13.24 -0.29 8.56
C LEU A 135 -13.64 -1.19 9.74
N GLU A 136 -14.58 -2.10 9.52
CA GLU A 136 -15.19 -2.91 10.56
C GLU A 136 -14.44 -4.22 10.79
N GLU A 137 -13.86 -4.80 9.74
CA GLU A 137 -13.16 -6.09 9.80
C GLU A 137 -11.65 -5.91 9.61
N ALA A 138 -11.21 -5.36 8.47
CA ALA A 138 -9.78 -5.34 8.13
C ALA A 138 -8.94 -4.50 9.11
N ALA A 139 -9.46 -3.35 9.54
CA ALA A 139 -8.81 -2.51 10.54
C ALA A 139 -8.60 -3.23 11.88
N GLY A 140 -9.50 -4.15 12.26
CA GLY A 140 -9.38 -4.94 13.49
C GLY A 140 -8.25 -5.98 13.48
N VAL A 141 -7.73 -6.32 12.30
CA VAL A 141 -6.74 -7.40 12.11
C VAL A 141 -5.38 -6.87 11.62
N ALA A 142 -5.37 -5.73 10.91
CA ALA A 142 -4.17 -5.11 10.36
C ALA A 142 -3.21 -4.65 11.45
N ASP A 143 -1.91 -4.96 11.30
CA ASP A 143 -0.86 -4.38 12.12
C ASP A 143 -0.51 -2.96 11.64
N ILE A 144 -0.63 -2.73 10.32
CA ILE A 144 -0.36 -1.45 9.66
C ILE A 144 -1.49 -1.18 8.67
N MET A 145 -2.01 0.05 8.64
CA MET A 145 -2.91 0.49 7.56
C MET A 145 -2.32 1.67 6.80
N CYS A 146 -2.55 1.71 5.49
CA CYS A 146 -2.01 2.75 4.62
C CYS A 146 -3.06 3.56 3.86
N PRO A 147 -4.04 4.23 4.51
CA PRO A 147 -5.05 5.01 3.78
C PRO A 147 -4.45 6.22 3.04
N ASN A 148 -5.05 6.65 1.94
CA ASN A 148 -4.92 8.02 1.44
C ASN A 148 -5.97 8.91 2.12
N GLN A 149 -6.01 10.20 1.78
CA GLN A 149 -6.98 11.12 2.38
C GLN A 149 -8.44 10.72 2.17
N LEU A 150 -8.82 10.21 1.00
CA LEU A 150 -10.20 9.80 0.72
C LEU A 150 -10.64 8.70 1.69
N GLU A 151 -9.79 7.69 1.86
CA GLU A 151 -10.06 6.58 2.77
C GLU A 151 -10.06 7.05 4.23
N LEU A 152 -9.14 7.94 4.59
CA LEU A 152 -9.08 8.53 5.93
C LEU A 152 -10.33 9.35 6.27
N ASP A 153 -10.81 10.16 5.33
CA ASP A 153 -12.04 10.93 5.44
C ASP A 153 -13.25 10.00 5.62
N SER A 154 -13.33 8.93 4.82
CA SER A 154 -14.41 7.95 4.90
C SER A 154 -14.43 7.22 6.23
N PHE A 155 -13.27 6.72 6.68
CA PHE A 155 -13.16 6.00 7.96
C PHE A 155 -13.45 6.88 9.17
N SER A 156 -13.21 8.19 9.05
CA SER A 156 -13.47 9.16 10.11
C SER A 156 -14.88 9.74 10.06
N GLY A 157 -15.66 9.49 9.00
CA GLY A 157 -16.97 10.09 8.78
C GLY A 157 -16.94 11.61 8.64
N ARG A 158 -15.79 12.21 8.32
CA ARG A 158 -15.60 13.67 8.21
C ARG A 158 -14.45 14.03 7.28
N LYS A 159 -14.46 15.24 6.71
CA LYS A 159 -13.34 15.78 5.93
C LYS A 159 -12.35 16.51 6.82
N ALA A 160 -11.05 16.28 6.62
CA ALA A 160 -10.02 17.05 7.30
C ALA A 160 -10.04 18.54 6.88
N GLN A 161 -9.92 19.44 7.85
CA GLN A 161 -9.80 20.88 7.60
C GLN A 161 -8.37 21.41 7.79
N SER A 162 -7.46 20.57 8.27
CA SER A 162 -6.06 20.93 8.57
C SER A 162 -5.16 19.70 8.60
N LEU A 163 -3.84 19.91 8.69
CA LEU A 163 -2.89 18.82 8.95
C LEU A 163 -3.14 18.17 10.32
N LEU A 164 -3.48 18.97 11.35
CA LEU A 164 -3.76 18.46 12.69
C LEU A 164 -5.05 17.63 12.72
N ASP A 165 -6.04 17.97 11.89
CA ASP A 165 -7.22 17.13 11.70
C ASP A 165 -6.86 15.76 11.15
N CYS A 166 -6.00 15.71 10.12
CA CYS A 166 -5.52 14.46 9.54
C CYS A 166 -4.80 13.60 10.59
N LEU A 167 -3.98 14.24 11.43
CA LEU A 167 -3.31 13.59 12.55
C LEU A 167 -4.29 13.02 13.57
N ALA A 168 -5.31 13.80 13.96
CA ALA A 168 -6.33 13.32 14.89
C ALA A 168 -7.14 12.14 14.31
N MET A 169 -7.48 12.19 13.02
CA MET A 169 -8.19 11.13 12.30
C MET A 169 -7.36 9.84 12.25
N ALA A 170 -6.10 9.93 11.84
CA ALA A 170 -5.20 8.78 11.81
C ALA A 170 -4.95 8.20 13.21
N ARG A 171 -4.82 9.05 14.24
CA ARG A 171 -4.68 8.60 15.63
C ARG A 171 -5.94 7.90 16.15
N ALA A 172 -7.14 8.32 15.73
CA ALA A 172 -8.37 7.63 16.07
C ALA A 172 -8.42 6.22 15.46
N LEU A 173 -7.90 6.02 14.25
CA LEU A 173 -7.84 4.69 13.62
C LEU A 173 -6.96 3.69 14.39
N LEU A 174 -5.92 4.14 15.09
CA LEU A 174 -5.08 3.24 15.92
C LEU A 174 -5.91 2.50 16.98
N THR A 175 -7.00 3.11 17.47
CA THR A 175 -7.87 2.49 18.48
C THR A 175 -8.64 1.27 17.97
N ARG A 176 -8.66 1.05 16.65
CA ARG A 176 -9.32 -0.12 16.03
C ARG A 176 -8.43 -1.36 15.96
N GLY A 177 -7.11 -1.23 16.08
CA GLY A 177 -6.20 -2.36 15.94
C GLY A 177 -4.79 -2.04 15.43
N PRO A 178 -4.62 -1.22 14.37
CA PRO A 178 -3.30 -1.01 13.77
C PRO A 178 -2.35 -0.33 14.75
N LYS A 179 -1.08 -0.77 14.72
CA LYS A 179 0.01 -0.17 15.50
C LYS A 179 0.59 1.06 14.81
N ALA A 180 0.42 1.14 13.49
CA ALA A 180 0.83 2.27 12.68
C ALA A 180 -0.20 2.58 11.59
N ILE A 181 -0.45 3.86 11.37
CA ILE A 181 -1.21 4.39 10.23
C ILE A 181 -0.25 5.20 9.37
N LEU A 182 -0.11 4.82 8.11
CA LEU A 182 0.61 5.58 7.09
C LEU A 182 -0.39 6.24 6.16
N VAL A 183 -0.67 7.52 6.36
CA VAL A 183 -1.44 8.30 5.39
C VAL A 183 -0.58 8.55 4.16
N LYS A 184 -0.76 7.72 3.12
CA LYS A 184 0.13 7.65 1.95
C LYS A 184 0.04 8.88 1.03
N HIS A 185 -1.03 9.65 1.14
CA HIS A 185 -1.20 10.93 0.45
C HIS A 185 -2.22 11.80 1.19
N LEU A 186 -1.75 12.88 1.81
CA LEU A 186 -2.57 13.87 2.51
C LEU A 186 -3.20 14.88 1.54
N ALA A 187 -4.43 15.27 1.84
CA ALA A 187 -5.09 16.41 1.20
C ALA A 187 -5.96 17.15 2.22
N TYR A 188 -5.74 18.45 2.37
CA TYR A 188 -6.51 19.29 3.30
C TYR A 188 -6.43 20.75 2.85
N PRO A 189 -7.40 21.60 3.24
CA PRO A 189 -7.37 23.03 2.93
C PRO A 189 -6.08 23.72 3.40
N GLY A 190 -5.44 24.48 2.50
CA GLY A 190 -4.20 25.20 2.81
C GLY A 190 -2.92 24.37 2.72
N LYS A 191 -2.98 23.10 2.28
CA LYS A 191 -1.79 22.35 1.88
C LYS A 191 -1.11 23.06 0.69
N PRO A 192 0.22 23.27 0.68
CA PRO A 192 0.92 23.81 -0.48
C PRO A 192 0.64 22.99 -1.75
N GLU A 193 0.42 23.67 -2.87
CA GLU A 193 0.02 23.06 -4.14
C GLU A 193 1.15 22.22 -4.76
N ASP A 194 2.39 22.62 -4.54
CA ASP A 194 3.62 21.98 -5.05
C ASP A 194 4.17 20.89 -4.11
N SER A 195 3.42 20.53 -3.06
CA SER A 195 3.84 19.60 -2.01
C SER A 195 3.04 18.29 -2.05
N PHE A 196 3.74 17.16 -2.03
CA PHE A 196 3.17 15.85 -1.72
C PHE A 196 3.52 15.50 -0.28
N GLU A 197 2.49 15.24 0.53
CA GLU A 197 2.63 15.11 1.99
C GLU A 197 2.15 13.73 2.45
N MET A 198 2.91 13.14 3.37
CA MET A 198 2.67 11.83 3.96
C MET A 198 2.71 11.94 5.48
N LEU A 199 1.89 11.16 6.18
CA LEU A 199 1.84 11.14 7.64
C LEU A 199 1.99 9.73 8.18
N LEU A 200 2.93 9.50 9.07
CA LEU A 200 3.05 8.28 9.85
C LEU A 200 2.60 8.55 11.29
N VAL A 201 1.67 7.76 11.80
CA VAL A 201 1.13 7.89 13.15
C VAL A 201 1.21 6.55 13.87
N THR A 202 1.74 6.58 15.08
CA THR A 202 1.83 5.44 16.02
C THR A 202 1.36 5.88 17.39
N ALA A 203 1.28 4.94 18.35
CA ALA A 203 1.02 5.28 19.74
C ALA A 203 2.13 6.19 20.33
N ASP A 204 3.38 5.94 19.95
CA ASP A 204 4.57 6.56 20.54
C ASP A 204 4.97 7.88 19.89
N GLY A 205 4.52 8.14 18.67
CA GLY A 205 4.91 9.33 17.92
C GLY A 205 4.20 9.47 16.58
N SER A 206 4.33 10.66 16.01
CA SER A 206 3.78 10.98 14.69
C SER A 206 4.79 11.80 13.90
N TRP A 207 4.91 11.52 12.61
CA TRP A 207 5.90 12.12 11.72
C TRP A 207 5.26 12.54 10.41
N HIS A 208 5.57 13.75 9.99
CA HIS A 208 5.10 14.34 8.76
C HIS A 208 6.27 14.45 7.78
N LEU A 209 6.09 13.96 6.56
CA LEU A 209 7.09 14.03 5.50
C LEU A 209 6.52 14.78 4.31
N ARG A 210 7.35 15.67 3.75
CA ARG A 210 7.06 16.41 2.51
C ARG A 210 8.07 16.08 1.43
N ARG A 211 7.59 15.96 0.19
CA ARG A 211 8.42 15.93 -1.03
C ARG A 211 7.75 16.77 -2.12
N PRO A 212 8.46 17.22 -3.16
CA PRO A 212 7.83 17.94 -4.26
C PRO A 212 6.74 17.08 -4.94
N LEU A 213 5.61 17.71 -5.25
CA LEU A 213 4.60 17.16 -6.13
C LEU A 213 5.03 17.40 -7.57
N LEU A 214 5.18 16.31 -8.34
CA LEU A 214 5.53 16.39 -9.74
C LEU A 214 4.27 16.53 -10.60
N ALA A 215 4.32 17.46 -11.55
CA ALA A 215 3.22 17.68 -12.48
C ALA A 215 3.22 16.59 -13.57
N PHE A 216 2.05 15.99 -13.79
CA PHE A 216 1.79 15.07 -14.89
C PHE A 216 0.52 15.51 -15.62
N PRO A 217 0.46 15.40 -16.97
CA PRO A 217 -0.78 15.64 -17.70
C PRO A 217 -1.87 14.65 -17.26
N ARG A 218 -1.46 13.46 -16.85
CA ARG A 218 -2.30 12.42 -16.28
C ARG A 218 -1.56 11.73 -15.14
N GLN A 219 -2.17 11.68 -13.96
CA GLN A 219 -1.54 11.14 -12.76
C GLN A 219 -1.27 9.63 -12.90
N PRO A 220 0.00 9.15 -12.81
CA PRO A 220 0.32 7.73 -12.94
C PRO A 220 -0.43 6.84 -11.94
N VAL A 221 -0.77 5.63 -12.37
CA VAL A 221 -1.40 4.61 -11.52
C VAL A 221 -0.34 3.82 -10.76
N GLY A 222 -0.70 3.17 -9.66
CA GLY A 222 0.21 2.29 -8.93
C GLY A 222 1.13 2.97 -7.92
N VAL A 223 1.10 4.31 -7.79
CA VAL A 223 1.94 5.04 -6.82
C VAL A 223 1.63 4.63 -5.38
N GLY A 224 0.36 4.42 -5.05
CA GLY A 224 -0.07 3.91 -3.75
C GLY A 224 0.44 2.50 -3.48
N ASP A 225 0.29 1.59 -4.46
CA ASP A 225 0.75 0.20 -4.36
C ASP A 225 2.28 0.13 -4.17
N LEU A 226 3.03 0.94 -4.93
CA LEU A 226 4.48 1.09 -4.78
C LEU A 226 4.85 1.60 -3.39
N THR A 227 4.12 2.60 -2.88
CA THR A 227 4.36 3.20 -1.56
C THR A 227 4.15 2.16 -0.46
N SER A 228 3.00 1.49 -0.45
CA SER A 228 2.64 0.47 0.55
C SER A 228 3.58 -0.74 0.50
N GLY A 229 3.94 -1.21 -0.69
CA GLY A 229 4.87 -2.32 -0.89
C GLY A 229 6.29 -1.99 -0.40
N LEU A 230 6.86 -0.86 -0.81
CA LEU A 230 8.19 -0.45 -0.36
C LEU A 230 8.25 -0.20 1.14
N PHE A 231 7.21 0.42 1.71
CA PHE A 231 7.14 0.65 3.15
C PHE A 231 7.19 -0.68 3.93
N LEU A 232 6.32 -1.64 3.58
CA LEU A 232 6.34 -2.95 4.23
C LEU A 232 7.66 -3.69 4.01
N ALA A 233 8.23 -3.63 2.81
CA ALA A 233 9.52 -4.25 2.51
C ALA A 233 10.63 -3.70 3.41
N ARG A 234 10.70 -2.38 3.63
CA ARG A 234 11.68 -1.78 4.55
C ARG A 234 11.44 -2.20 6.00
N VAL A 235 10.18 -2.28 6.44
CA VAL A 235 9.84 -2.75 7.78
C VAL A 235 10.31 -4.20 8.00
N VAL A 236 10.05 -5.12 7.07
CA VAL A 236 10.49 -6.53 7.23
C VAL A 236 12.00 -6.71 7.07
N LEU A 237 12.70 -5.78 6.41
CA LEU A 237 14.16 -5.71 6.38
C LEU A 237 14.77 -5.19 7.69
N GLY A 238 13.95 -4.66 8.60
CA GLY A 238 14.32 -4.26 9.95
C GLY A 238 14.55 -2.76 10.15
N ASP A 239 14.09 -1.92 9.22
CA ASP A 239 14.11 -0.47 9.41
C ASP A 239 13.14 -0.03 10.52
N SER A 240 13.42 1.09 11.17
CA SER A 240 12.41 1.79 11.97
C SER A 240 11.30 2.30 11.06
N LEU A 241 10.09 2.51 11.60
CA LEU A 241 8.97 3.02 10.79
C LEU A 241 9.27 4.38 10.14
N VAL A 242 10.04 5.23 10.82
CA VAL A 242 10.48 6.53 10.28
C VAL A 242 11.46 6.33 9.12
N ALA A 243 12.48 5.48 9.28
CA ALA A 243 13.43 5.19 8.21
C ALA A 243 12.73 4.53 7.00
N ALA A 244 11.75 3.65 7.24
CA ALA A 244 10.92 3.05 6.20
C ALA A 244 10.09 4.12 5.46
N LEU A 245 9.50 5.09 6.16
CA LEU A 245 8.78 6.22 5.57
C LEU A 245 9.69 7.06 4.67
N GLU A 246 10.85 7.47 5.17
CA GLU A 246 11.80 8.32 4.45
C GLU A 246 12.35 7.63 3.20
N PHE A 247 12.73 6.35 3.33
CA PHE A 247 13.16 5.54 2.19
C PHE A 247 12.05 5.43 1.13
N THR A 248 10.83 5.13 1.57
CA THR A 248 9.68 4.96 0.67
C THR A 248 9.42 6.25 -0.10
N ALA A 249 9.38 7.39 0.58
CA ALA A 249 9.16 8.69 -0.05
C ALA A 249 10.25 9.01 -1.08
N ALA A 250 11.52 8.74 -0.77
CA ALA A 250 12.64 8.97 -1.68
C ALA A 250 12.59 8.05 -2.91
N ALA A 251 12.39 6.75 -2.72
CA ALA A 251 12.33 5.77 -3.81
C ALA A 251 11.13 6.00 -4.74
N VAL A 252 9.95 6.30 -4.18
CA VAL A 252 8.77 6.67 -4.97
C VAL A 252 9.01 7.95 -5.77
N HIS A 253 9.67 8.94 -5.18
CA HIS A 253 10.01 10.18 -5.89
C HIS A 253 10.94 9.94 -7.08
N GLU A 254 11.95 9.06 -6.93
CA GLU A 254 12.86 8.70 -8.01
C GLU A 254 12.15 8.00 -9.18
N VAL A 255 11.20 7.11 -8.89
CA VAL A 255 10.34 6.51 -9.93
C VAL A 255 9.53 7.59 -10.65
N LEU A 256 8.92 8.52 -9.91
CA LEU A 256 8.11 9.58 -10.51
C LEU A 256 8.97 10.56 -11.33
N LEU A 257 10.21 10.86 -10.91
CA LEU A 257 11.14 11.67 -11.69
C LEU A 257 11.48 11.01 -13.03
N GLU A 258 11.79 9.71 -13.03
CA GLU A 258 12.06 8.97 -14.27
C GLU A 258 10.80 8.89 -15.15
N THR A 259 9.64 8.66 -14.54
CA THR A 259 8.34 8.63 -15.24
C THR A 259 8.04 9.96 -15.93
N GLN A 260 8.25 11.08 -15.23
CA GLN A 260 8.07 12.42 -15.78
C GLN A 260 9.09 12.71 -16.90
N ALA A 261 10.36 12.35 -16.69
CA ALA A 261 11.42 12.57 -17.67
C ALA A 261 11.18 11.80 -18.99
N CYS A 262 10.55 10.64 -18.92
CA CYS A 262 10.16 9.85 -20.09
C CYS A 262 8.85 10.32 -20.73
N ALA A 263 8.15 11.29 -20.12
CA ALA A 263 6.78 11.68 -20.45
C ALA A 263 5.82 10.47 -20.48
N SER A 264 6.09 9.48 -19.63
CA SER A 264 5.33 8.22 -19.55
C SER A 264 4.11 8.38 -18.65
N TYR A 265 3.01 7.71 -19.02
CA TYR A 265 1.85 7.59 -18.14
C TYR A 265 2.02 6.45 -17.13
N GLU A 266 2.56 5.32 -17.59
CA GLU A 266 2.91 4.18 -16.74
C GLU A 266 4.20 4.45 -15.94
N LEU A 267 4.28 3.91 -14.73
CA LEU A 267 5.46 4.10 -13.86
C LEU A 267 6.71 3.47 -14.48
N GLU A 268 7.79 4.23 -14.54
CA GLU A 268 9.09 3.77 -15.06
C GLU A 268 9.87 2.93 -14.02
N LEU A 269 9.25 1.87 -13.49
CA LEU A 269 9.79 1.06 -12.40
C LEU A 269 11.11 0.38 -12.76
N VAL A 270 11.16 -0.26 -13.93
CA VAL A 270 12.35 -1.00 -14.37
C VAL A 270 13.50 -0.05 -14.71
N ARG A 271 13.21 1.09 -15.35
CA ARG A 271 14.23 2.10 -15.66
C ARG A 271 14.80 2.74 -14.40
N ALA A 272 13.94 3.03 -13.41
CA ALA A 272 14.34 3.66 -12.15
C ALA A 272 14.94 2.70 -11.11
N GLN A 273 15.07 1.40 -11.41
CA GLN A 273 15.31 0.33 -10.43
C GLN A 273 16.51 0.56 -9.49
N ASP A 274 17.62 1.12 -9.99
CA ASP A 274 18.80 1.36 -9.16
C ASP A 274 18.53 2.47 -8.13
N ARG A 275 17.73 3.46 -8.52
CA ARG A 275 17.30 4.58 -7.68
C ARG A 275 16.13 4.19 -6.76
N ILE A 276 15.42 3.09 -7.04
CA ILE A 276 14.54 2.46 -6.04
C ILE A 276 15.37 1.93 -4.88
N THR A 277 16.48 1.23 -5.15
CA THR A 277 17.35 0.68 -4.09
C THR A 277 18.25 1.69 -3.41
N HIS A 278 18.71 2.67 -4.17
CA HIS A 278 19.64 3.69 -3.71
C HIS A 278 19.14 5.06 -4.17
N PRO A 279 18.06 5.59 -3.57
CA PRO A 279 17.56 6.92 -3.90
C PRO A 279 18.65 7.97 -3.71
N ARG A 280 18.77 8.91 -4.65
CA ARG A 280 19.79 9.96 -4.61
C ARG A 280 19.35 11.12 -3.74
N VAL A 281 18.05 11.34 -3.68
CA VAL A 281 17.41 12.32 -2.81
C VAL A 281 17.04 11.71 -1.46
N ARG A 282 16.90 12.56 -0.45
CA ARG A 282 16.38 12.19 0.86
C ARG A 282 15.35 13.24 1.28
N PHE A 283 14.29 12.77 1.91
CA PHE A 283 13.27 13.62 2.51
C PHE A 283 13.18 13.21 3.97
N GLU A 284 13.40 14.16 4.87
CA GLU A 284 13.39 13.90 6.31
C GLU A 284 11.97 14.01 6.86
N ALA A 285 11.60 13.06 7.70
CA ALA A 285 10.33 13.08 8.39
C ALA A 285 10.45 13.93 9.67
N VAL A 286 9.57 14.92 9.81
CA VAL A 286 9.57 15.86 10.93
C VAL A 286 8.56 15.40 11.99
N PRO A 287 8.92 15.32 13.27
CA PRO A 287 7.98 15.03 14.34
C PRO A 287 6.84 16.06 14.38
N ILE A 288 5.61 15.58 14.62
CA ILE A 288 4.43 16.43 14.78
C ILE A 288 3.57 15.92 15.94
N SER A 289 2.97 16.85 16.68
CA SER A 289 2.04 16.57 17.78
C SER A 289 0.70 17.26 17.54
N LEU A 290 -0.34 16.74 18.20
CA LEU A 290 -1.62 17.44 18.35
C LEU A 290 -1.47 18.67 19.26
#